data_AF-A0A1F8M7Q5-F1
#
_entry.id   AF-A0A1F8M7Q5-F1
#
_cell.length_a   1.000
_cell.length_b   1.000
_cell.length_c   1.000
_cell.angle_alpha   90.00
_cell.angle_beta   90.00
_cell.angle_gamma   90.00
#
_symmetry.space_group_name_H-M   'P 1'
#
loop_
_entity.id
_entity.type
_entity.pdbx_description
1 polymer ?
#
loop_
_entity_poly.entity_id
_entity_poly.type
_entity_poly.pdbx_seq_one_letter_code
_entity_poly.pdbx_strand_id
1 'polypeptide(L)'
;MANFLHNLELVQNYYDNGMTAMAEFQVEAASNKEGIRPARPANNVPQEFMDKLPPGGAMPAPAGACPAAAEPEVTFVTEGGEDVTPEMILEKNLQSVPDEYVTVAQEDANSLVSYIEDLVPLNDTRLATPEGWNELLWDKLADLHRPAESLMDYQLWNAATDIEQDIADLYYQRLVAAGAPQIVLDAYKASNTHGWFANQEATEEDALAKMQIEAEMTGSITGTVHEERDFSIPGAGKTPIYGPQTGDGIVTWNIPDVGDVDFDVDINLDEFDEQGRAIGGTAVGTAIDYEGYEIVFTFKPDGSKDGVILKDGVEMGYLTMTVDHEKFENYIDIQSGTEIKLPEDTYPET
;
A
#
# COMPACT_ATOMS: atom_id res chain seq x y z
N MET A 1 -16.73 20.40 17.79
CA MET A 1 -15.42 20.11 17.19
C MET A 1 -15.21 18.62 17.32
N ALA A 2 -15.79 17.87 16.39
CA ALA A 2 -15.74 16.41 16.32
C ALA A 2 -14.96 16.02 15.07
N ASN A 3 -14.31 14.85 15.09
CA ASN A 3 -13.73 14.13 13.95
C ASN A 3 -12.25 14.41 13.59
N PHE A 4 -11.33 14.12 14.51
CA PHE A 4 -9.94 13.84 14.13
C PHE A 4 -9.62 12.34 14.18
N LEU A 5 -10.13 11.61 15.18
CA LEU A 5 -10.04 10.14 15.24
C LEU A 5 -10.89 9.41 14.19
N HIS A 6 -11.79 10.15 13.54
CA HIS A 6 -12.47 9.77 12.30
C HIS A 6 -11.50 9.68 11.10
N ASN A 7 -10.19 9.96 11.28
CA ASN A 7 -9.18 9.97 10.20
C ASN A 7 -8.01 8.99 10.39
N LEU A 8 -7.88 8.27 11.52
CA LEU A 8 -7.21 6.95 11.47
C LEU A 8 -8.06 5.96 10.63
N GLU A 9 -9.35 6.26 10.52
CA GLU A 9 -10.32 5.70 9.60
C GLU A 9 -10.01 5.94 8.11
N LEU A 10 -9.01 6.74 7.70
CA LEU A 10 -8.68 7.00 6.27
C LEU A 10 -7.58 6.09 5.71
N VAL A 11 -6.66 5.60 6.54
CA VAL A 11 -5.87 4.40 6.18
C VAL A 11 -6.83 3.21 6.10
N GLN A 12 -7.83 3.15 6.99
CA GLN A 12 -8.95 2.21 6.93
C GLN A 12 -9.88 2.42 5.72
N ASN A 13 -10.23 3.64 5.30
CA ASN A 13 -11.13 3.87 4.15
C ASN A 13 -10.41 3.83 2.79
N TYR A 14 -9.08 4.00 2.74
CA TYR A 14 -8.40 3.85 1.45
C TYR A 14 -8.24 2.39 1.05
N TYR A 15 -8.10 1.52 2.05
CA TYR A 15 -8.24 0.11 1.78
C TYR A 15 -9.71 -0.38 1.68
N ASP A 16 -10.70 0.43 2.08
CA ASP A 16 -12.11 0.21 1.68
C ASP A 16 -12.27 0.25 0.15
N ASN A 17 -11.33 0.83 -0.61
CA ASN A 17 -11.37 0.82 -2.08
C ASN A 17 -10.57 -0.32 -2.74
N GLY A 18 -9.70 -1.01 -1.99
CA GLY A 18 -8.93 -2.14 -2.52
C GLY A 18 -9.70 -3.46 -2.51
N MET A 19 -10.50 -3.73 -1.47
CA MET A 19 -11.19 -5.03 -1.30
C MET A 19 -12.71 -4.96 -1.18
N THR A 20 -13.31 -3.84 -0.73
CA THR A 20 -14.78 -3.74 -0.59
C THR A 20 -15.49 -3.46 -1.93
N ALA A 21 -14.79 -2.96 -2.95
CA ALA A 21 -15.31 -2.83 -4.32
C ALA A 21 -15.33 -4.16 -5.11
N MET A 22 -14.71 -5.22 -4.60
CA MET A 22 -14.56 -6.52 -5.28
C MET A 22 -15.69 -7.52 -4.98
N ALA A 23 -16.64 -7.19 -4.09
CA ALA A 23 -17.65 -8.15 -3.62
C ALA A 23 -19.12 -7.84 -3.94
N GLU A 24 -19.54 -6.62 -4.29
CA GLU A 24 -20.97 -6.34 -4.51
C GLU A 24 -21.26 -5.44 -5.72
N PHE A 25 -21.56 -6.07 -6.86
CA PHE A 25 -22.44 -5.50 -7.86
C PHE A 25 -23.74 -6.30 -7.92
N GLN A 26 -24.71 -5.93 -7.07
CA GLN A 26 -26.15 -5.97 -7.36
C GLN A 26 -26.96 -5.34 -6.22
N VAL A 27 -27.48 -4.12 -6.44
CA VAL A 27 -28.91 -3.75 -6.40
C VAL A 27 -29.03 -2.22 -6.30
N GLU A 28 -29.62 -1.63 -7.34
CA GLU A 28 -30.13 -0.25 -7.32
C GLU A 28 -31.21 -0.04 -6.24
N ALA A 29 -31.23 1.19 -5.74
CA ALA A 29 -32.34 1.92 -5.11
C ALA A 29 -32.64 1.67 -3.61
N ALA A 30 -32.32 2.66 -2.76
CA ALA A 30 -33.30 3.31 -1.86
C ALA A 30 -32.71 4.51 -1.07
N SER A 31 -33.21 5.70 -1.40
CA SER A 31 -33.58 6.85 -0.53
C SER A 31 -32.88 7.12 0.81
N ASN A 32 -32.44 8.37 0.97
CA ASN A 32 -32.57 9.25 2.15
C ASN A 32 -32.55 8.62 3.55
N LYS A 33 -31.48 8.90 4.32
CA LYS A 33 -31.54 9.49 5.68
C LYS A 33 -30.14 9.83 6.18
N GLU A 34 -29.93 11.11 6.48
CA GLU A 34 -28.90 11.57 7.42
C GLU A 34 -29.13 10.92 8.80
N GLY A 35 -28.07 10.44 9.44
CA GLY A 35 -28.09 9.98 10.82
C GLY A 35 -27.24 8.74 11.08
N ILE A 36 -26.09 8.96 11.74
CA ILE A 36 -25.35 8.02 12.59
C ILE A 36 -24.99 6.69 11.89
N ARG A 37 -23.78 6.61 11.33
CA ARG A 37 -23.19 5.34 10.89
C ARG A 37 -22.40 4.70 12.05
N PRO A 38 -22.50 3.38 12.25
CA PRO A 38 -21.71 2.67 13.24
C PRO A 38 -20.26 2.50 12.74
N ALA A 39 -19.28 2.85 13.57
CA ALA A 39 -17.89 2.45 13.36
C ALA A 39 -17.73 0.94 13.54
N ARG A 40 -16.99 0.29 12.62
CA ARG A 40 -16.42 -1.10 12.68
C ARG A 40 -15.79 -1.44 11.32
N PRO A 41 -14.77 -2.33 11.25
CA PRO A 41 -13.56 -2.54 12.06
C PRO A 41 -12.29 -2.29 11.20
N ALA A 42 -11.12 -2.72 11.67
CA ALA A 42 -9.85 -2.89 10.95
C ALA A 42 -9.89 -3.80 9.69
N ASN A 43 -10.96 -3.78 8.90
CA ASN A 43 -11.25 -4.72 7.82
C ASN A 43 -10.59 -4.42 6.48
N ASN A 44 -9.82 -3.35 6.39
CA ASN A 44 -9.44 -2.82 5.10
C ASN A 44 -7.96 -2.92 4.85
N VAL A 45 -7.09 -2.69 5.84
CA VAL A 45 -5.66 -2.92 5.64
C VAL A 45 -5.43 -4.36 5.12
N PRO A 46 -4.75 -4.54 3.96
CA PRO A 46 -4.45 -5.83 3.39
C PRO A 46 -3.82 -6.64 4.48
N GLN A 47 -4.32 -7.85 4.67
CA GLN A 47 -3.88 -8.68 5.77
C GLN A 47 -2.35 -8.87 5.69
N GLU A 48 -1.80 -8.88 4.48
CA GLU A 48 -0.38 -8.97 4.18
C GLU A 48 0.46 -7.82 4.79
N PHE A 49 -0.12 -6.63 4.96
CA PHE A 49 0.55 -5.48 5.58
C PHE A 49 0.56 -5.57 7.11
N MET A 50 -0.42 -6.28 7.67
CA MET A 50 -0.58 -6.53 9.11
C MET A 50 0.15 -7.79 9.56
N ASP A 51 0.30 -8.75 8.64
CA ASP A 51 0.99 -9.99 8.87
C ASP A 51 2.49 -9.73 9.06
N LYS A 52 3.12 -10.66 9.78
CA LYS A 52 4.55 -10.62 9.98
C LYS A 52 5.29 -10.67 8.64
N LEU A 53 6.19 -9.73 8.42
CA LEU A 53 7.00 -9.65 7.21
C LEU A 53 7.75 -10.97 6.96
N PRO A 54 7.66 -11.54 5.74
CA PRO A 54 8.43 -12.71 5.37
C PRO A 54 9.94 -12.44 5.39
N PRO A 55 10.77 -13.50 5.47
CA PRO A 55 12.22 -13.36 5.26
C PRO A 55 12.50 -12.67 3.92
N GLY A 56 13.34 -11.62 3.93
CA GLY A 56 13.62 -10.82 2.74
C GLY A 56 12.62 -9.69 2.46
N GLY A 57 11.53 -9.58 3.24
CA GLY A 57 10.56 -8.48 3.13
C GLY A 57 9.57 -8.58 1.97
N ALA A 58 9.77 -9.53 1.05
CA ALA A 58 8.87 -9.77 -0.06
C ALA A 58 7.53 -10.32 0.42
N MET A 59 6.44 -9.69 0.01
CA MET A 59 5.07 -10.04 0.37
C MET A 59 4.18 -10.04 -0.87
N PRO A 60 3.08 -10.81 -0.90
CA PRO A 60 2.15 -10.77 -2.03
C PRO A 60 1.67 -9.35 -2.28
N ALA A 61 1.66 -8.89 -3.54
CA ALA A 61 1.13 -7.57 -3.84
C ALA A 61 -0.38 -7.52 -3.57
N PRO A 62 -0.91 -6.33 -3.21
CA PRO A 62 -2.35 -6.11 -3.25
C PRO A 62 -2.92 -6.44 -4.64
N ALA A 63 -4.12 -7.04 -4.69
CA ALA A 63 -4.79 -7.29 -5.96
C ALA A 63 -4.89 -6.00 -6.79
N GLY A 64 -4.47 -6.06 -8.06
CA GLY A 64 -4.47 -4.91 -8.97
C GLY A 64 -3.17 -4.07 -8.97
N ALA A 65 -2.23 -4.32 -8.05
CA ALA A 65 -0.92 -3.66 -8.05
C ALA A 65 -0.05 -4.06 -9.25
N CYS A 66 -0.22 -5.29 -9.77
CA CYS A 66 0.41 -5.72 -11.01
C CYS A 66 -0.55 -5.54 -12.21
N PRO A 67 -0.22 -4.66 -13.17
CA PRO A 67 -1.03 -4.37 -14.34
C PRO A 67 -1.11 -5.54 -15.33
N ALA A 68 -0.15 -6.45 -15.23
CA ALA A 68 0.08 -7.56 -16.12
C ALA A 68 -0.28 -8.90 -15.48
N ALA A 69 -1.16 -8.93 -14.46
CA ALA A 69 -1.74 -10.18 -13.95
C ALA A 69 -0.74 -11.31 -13.69
N ALA A 70 0.39 -10.98 -13.10
CA ALA A 70 1.31 -11.95 -12.53
C ALA A 70 0.83 -12.37 -11.13
N GLU A 71 1.52 -13.32 -10.50
CA GLU A 71 1.58 -13.42 -9.03
C GLU A 71 2.70 -12.49 -8.54
N PRO A 72 2.43 -11.19 -8.28
CA PRO A 72 3.49 -10.26 -7.92
C PRO A 72 3.95 -10.42 -6.47
N GLU A 73 5.26 -10.40 -6.28
CA GLU A 73 5.88 -10.16 -4.98
C GLU A 73 6.30 -8.69 -4.87
N VAL A 74 6.09 -8.10 -3.70
CA VAL A 74 6.37 -6.69 -3.42
C VAL A 74 7.34 -6.55 -2.28
N THR A 75 8.34 -5.69 -2.47
CA THR A 75 9.20 -5.16 -1.41
C THR A 75 9.05 -3.64 -1.33
N PHE A 76 9.38 -3.07 -0.17
CA PHE A 76 9.32 -1.63 0.06
C PHE A 76 10.69 -1.09 0.36
N VAL A 77 11.00 0.10 -0.17
CA VAL A 77 12.28 0.77 0.00
C VAL A 77 12.07 2.12 0.67
N THR A 78 12.95 2.45 1.60
CA THR A 78 12.94 3.74 2.29
C THR A 78 13.57 4.84 1.43
N GLU A 79 13.38 6.11 1.81
CA GLU A 79 14.01 7.28 1.17
C GLU A 79 15.55 7.21 1.25
N GLY A 80 16.09 6.57 2.30
CA GLY A 80 17.50 6.25 2.45
C GLY A 80 18.01 5.14 1.51
N GLY A 81 17.12 4.46 0.79
CA GLY A 81 17.45 3.38 -0.15
C GLY A 81 17.63 2.01 0.50
N GLU A 82 17.12 1.80 1.71
CA GLU A 82 17.16 0.50 2.40
C GLU A 82 15.85 -0.27 2.18
N ASP A 83 15.94 -1.59 2.00
CA ASP A 83 14.76 -2.45 1.93
C ASP A 83 14.14 -2.65 3.33
N VAL A 84 12.81 -2.55 3.40
CA VAL A 84 12.05 -2.80 4.62
C VAL A 84 11.91 -4.31 4.82
N THR A 85 12.85 -4.86 5.59
CA THR A 85 12.94 -6.30 5.88
C THR A 85 12.89 -6.58 7.38
N PRO A 86 12.57 -7.82 7.80
CA PRO A 86 12.70 -8.22 9.21
C PRO A 86 14.10 -8.03 9.78
N GLU A 87 15.15 -8.17 8.95
CA GLU A 87 16.54 -7.96 9.35
C GLU A 87 16.82 -6.48 9.66
N MET A 88 16.41 -5.58 8.76
CA MET A 88 16.52 -4.13 8.99
C MET A 88 15.79 -3.68 10.26
N ILE A 89 14.55 -4.15 10.45
CA ILE A 89 13.75 -3.84 11.64
C ILE A 89 14.44 -4.31 12.93
N LEU A 90 15.01 -5.52 12.91
CA LEU A 90 15.74 -6.10 14.04
C LEU A 90 17.05 -5.34 14.33
N GLU A 91 17.81 -4.99 13.29
CA GLU A 91 19.07 -4.25 13.40
C GLU A 91 18.87 -2.86 13.99
N LYS A 92 17.83 -2.14 13.54
CA LYS A 92 17.43 -0.85 14.10
C LYS A 92 16.71 -0.99 15.46
N ASN A 93 16.36 -2.21 15.88
CA ASN A 93 15.59 -2.51 17.10
C ASN A 93 14.32 -1.64 17.18
N LEU A 94 13.54 -1.59 16.09
CA LEU A 94 12.33 -0.78 16.04
C LEU A 94 11.26 -1.39 16.95
N GLN A 95 10.68 -0.56 17.80
CA GLN A 95 9.60 -0.95 18.69
C GLN A 95 8.55 0.14 18.76
N SER A 96 7.29 -0.27 18.82
CA SER A 96 6.15 0.64 18.95
C SER A 96 5.09 0.06 19.87
N VAL A 97 4.18 0.91 20.32
CA VAL A 97 2.93 0.48 20.95
C VAL A 97 2.16 -0.34 19.91
N PRO A 98 1.64 -1.52 20.28
CA PRO A 98 0.98 -2.41 19.33
C PRO A 98 -0.09 -1.71 18.50
N ASP A 99 -0.06 -1.96 17.20
CA ASP A 99 -1.00 -1.47 16.20
C ASP A 99 -2.47 -1.70 16.57
N GLU A 100 -2.78 -2.81 17.27
CA GLU A 100 -4.11 -3.17 17.79
C GLU A 100 -4.78 -2.05 18.61
N TYR A 101 -4.01 -1.16 19.24
CA TYR A 101 -4.56 -0.03 20.02
C TYR A 101 -4.92 1.19 19.16
N VAL A 102 -4.30 1.35 18.00
CA VAL A 102 -4.48 2.51 17.11
C VAL A 102 -5.26 2.20 15.83
N THR A 103 -5.41 0.91 15.52
CA THR A 103 -6.21 0.41 14.38
C THR A 103 -7.67 0.17 14.72
N VAL A 104 -8.09 0.36 15.97
CA VAL A 104 -9.50 0.34 16.39
C VAL A 104 -10.04 1.76 16.60
N ALA A 105 -11.36 1.94 16.48
CA ALA A 105 -12.00 3.22 16.74
C ALA A 105 -11.73 3.66 18.18
N GLN A 106 -11.35 4.93 18.38
CA GLN A 106 -10.85 5.41 19.68
C GLN A 106 -11.95 5.67 20.73
N GLU A 107 -13.18 5.36 20.39
CA GLU A 107 -14.34 5.24 21.27
C GLU A 107 -14.62 3.79 21.72
N ASP A 108 -13.96 2.80 21.13
CA ASP A 108 -14.13 1.39 21.47
C ASP A 108 -13.33 1.01 22.73
N ALA A 109 -13.81 -0.02 23.44
CA ALA A 109 -13.25 -0.47 24.72
C ALA A 109 -11.81 -1.04 24.65
N ASN A 110 -11.33 -1.36 23.45
CA ASN A 110 -9.97 -1.87 23.24
C ASN A 110 -9.03 -0.82 22.64
N SER A 111 -9.49 0.43 22.50
CA SER A 111 -8.69 1.50 21.93
C SER A 111 -7.59 1.99 22.86
N LEU A 112 -6.58 2.63 22.27
CA LEU A 112 -5.56 3.34 23.02
C LEU A 112 -6.18 4.34 23.99
N VAL A 113 -7.18 5.11 23.56
CA VAL A 113 -7.82 6.09 24.45
C VAL A 113 -8.58 5.43 25.61
N SER A 114 -9.29 4.32 25.37
CA SER A 114 -9.93 3.56 26.46
C SER A 114 -8.88 3.04 27.45
N TYR A 115 -7.74 2.55 26.94
CA TYR A 115 -6.63 2.09 27.76
C TYR A 115 -6.04 3.24 28.62
N ILE A 116 -5.87 4.42 28.03
CA ILE A 116 -5.42 5.63 28.73
C ILE A 116 -6.41 6.01 29.86
N GLU A 117 -7.72 5.94 29.60
CA GLU A 117 -8.74 6.23 30.61
C GLU A 117 -8.71 5.25 31.79
N ASP A 118 -8.37 3.98 31.55
CA ASP A 118 -8.18 2.98 32.60
C ASP A 118 -6.91 3.19 33.42
N LEU A 119 -5.84 3.71 32.80
CA LEU A 119 -4.57 4.01 33.48
C LEU A 119 -4.66 5.24 34.40
N VAL A 120 -5.47 6.23 34.04
CA VAL A 120 -5.44 7.56 34.66
C VAL A 120 -6.68 7.79 35.55
N PRO A 121 -6.56 7.58 36.88
CA PRO A 121 -7.59 7.98 37.82
C PRO A 121 -7.64 9.51 37.94
N LEU A 122 -8.67 10.14 37.35
CA LEU A 122 -8.83 11.61 37.29
C LEU A 122 -8.85 12.34 38.64
N ASN A 123 -9.01 11.63 39.75
CA ASN A 123 -8.97 12.18 41.11
C ASN A 123 -7.61 11.99 41.81
N ASP A 124 -6.60 11.46 41.13
CA ASP A 124 -5.27 11.27 41.69
C ASP A 124 -4.51 12.61 41.80
N THR A 125 -4.04 12.91 43.00
CA THR A 125 -3.33 14.15 43.31
C THR A 125 -2.00 14.29 42.55
N ARG A 126 -1.42 13.18 42.07
CA ARG A 126 -0.18 13.18 41.28
C ARG A 126 -0.34 13.89 39.93
N LEU A 127 -1.56 13.92 39.37
CA LEU A 127 -1.86 14.59 38.09
C LEU A 127 -1.68 16.12 38.12
N ALA A 128 -1.42 16.71 39.29
CA ALA A 128 -1.04 18.11 39.43
C ALA A 128 0.45 18.38 39.14
N THR A 129 1.21 17.36 38.74
CA THR A 129 2.65 17.45 38.42
C THR A 129 2.96 16.73 37.10
N PRO A 130 3.92 17.23 36.30
CA PRO A 130 4.37 16.54 35.09
C PRO A 130 4.87 15.12 35.35
N GLU A 131 5.62 14.92 36.42
CA GLU A 131 6.15 13.61 36.81
C GLU A 131 5.03 12.61 37.12
N GLY A 132 3.95 13.08 37.76
CA GLY A 132 2.79 12.24 38.01
C GLY A 132 2.09 11.78 36.73
N TRP A 133 2.06 12.61 35.69
CA TRP A 133 1.57 12.22 34.36
C TRP A 133 2.48 11.20 33.69
N ASN A 134 3.81 11.40 33.74
CA ASN A 134 4.77 10.45 33.20
C ASN A 134 4.60 9.07 33.85
N GLU A 135 4.61 9.00 35.18
CA GLU A 135 4.52 7.72 35.92
C GLU A 135 3.19 6.99 35.72
N LEU A 136 2.09 7.74 35.61
CA LEU A 136 0.73 7.18 35.52
C LEU A 136 0.32 6.81 34.10
N LEU A 137 0.86 7.53 33.11
CA LEU A 137 0.41 7.43 31.73
C LEU A 137 1.55 7.10 30.78
N TRP A 138 2.46 8.03 30.53
CA TRP A 138 3.42 7.92 29.43
C TRP A 138 4.38 6.75 29.61
N ASP A 139 4.91 6.54 30.82
CA ASP A 139 5.79 5.42 31.13
C ASP A 139 5.03 4.09 31.01
N LYS A 140 3.72 4.07 31.31
CA LYS A 140 2.87 2.88 31.19
C LYS A 140 2.56 2.53 29.74
N LEU A 141 2.41 3.53 28.87
CA LEU A 141 2.28 3.31 27.43
C LEU A 141 3.60 2.84 26.83
N ALA A 142 4.73 3.45 27.21
CA ALA A 142 6.05 3.02 26.77
C ALA A 142 6.40 1.58 27.20
N ASP A 143 5.90 1.13 28.37
CA ASP A 143 6.01 -0.26 28.82
C ASP A 143 5.32 -1.27 27.86
N LEU A 144 4.44 -0.81 26.96
CA LEU A 144 3.76 -1.65 25.98
C LEU A 144 4.58 -1.92 24.72
N HIS A 145 5.71 -1.24 24.51
CA HIS A 145 6.51 -1.38 23.31
C HIS A 145 6.78 -2.86 22.98
N ARG A 146 6.50 -3.23 21.74
CA ARG A 146 6.84 -4.53 21.16
C ARG A 146 7.67 -4.32 19.90
N PRO A 147 8.53 -5.28 19.54
CA PRO A 147 9.22 -5.25 18.25
C PRO A 147 8.21 -5.07 17.12
N ALA A 148 8.52 -4.20 16.17
CA ALA A 148 7.78 -4.16 14.90
C ALA A 148 7.98 -5.49 14.18
N GLU A 149 6.91 -6.07 13.64
CA GLU A 149 6.97 -7.34 12.91
C GLU A 149 6.35 -7.26 11.52
N SER A 150 5.51 -6.26 11.26
CA SER A 150 4.78 -6.06 10.01
C SER A 150 5.16 -4.76 9.30
N LEU A 151 4.73 -4.60 8.04
CA LEU A 151 4.86 -3.33 7.32
C LEU A 151 4.02 -2.23 7.99
N MET A 152 2.86 -2.58 8.54
CA MET A 152 2.04 -1.64 9.29
C MET A 152 2.76 -1.17 10.57
N ASP A 153 3.39 -2.06 11.33
CA ASP A 153 4.16 -1.66 12.51
C ASP A 153 5.27 -0.68 12.16
N TYR A 154 5.98 -0.96 11.05
CA TYR A 154 7.01 -0.07 10.53
C TYR A 154 6.45 1.31 10.16
N GLN A 155 5.33 1.34 9.44
CA GLN A 155 4.68 2.59 9.05
C GLN A 155 4.17 3.38 10.26
N LEU A 156 3.59 2.71 11.25
CA LEU A 156 3.12 3.36 12.47
C LEU A 156 4.29 3.89 13.30
N TRP A 157 5.40 3.16 13.37
CA TRP A 157 6.64 3.64 13.96
C TRP A 157 7.17 4.88 13.22
N ASN A 158 7.17 4.85 11.88
CA ASN A 158 7.61 5.99 11.06
C ASN A 158 6.72 7.23 11.28
N ALA A 159 5.42 7.02 11.50
CA ALA A 159 4.44 8.07 11.78
C ALA A 159 4.26 8.40 13.27
N ALA A 160 5.12 7.91 14.16
CA ALA A 160 4.93 7.99 15.61
C ALA A 160 4.74 9.42 16.12
N THR A 161 5.51 10.38 15.62
CA THR A 161 5.43 11.79 16.05
C THR A 161 4.03 12.38 15.85
N ASP A 162 3.38 12.06 14.73
CA ASP A 162 2.01 12.50 14.44
C ASP A 162 1.02 11.84 15.40
N ILE A 163 1.12 10.52 15.57
CA ILE A 163 0.26 9.73 16.47
C ILE A 163 0.34 10.25 17.90
N GLU A 164 1.55 10.50 18.39
CA GLU A 164 1.79 11.00 19.74
C GLU A 164 1.15 12.37 19.96
N GLN A 165 1.36 13.28 19.02
CA GLN A 165 0.79 14.63 19.07
C GLN A 165 -0.74 14.58 19.08
N ASP A 166 -1.32 13.78 18.20
CA ASP A 166 -2.77 13.69 18.02
C ASP A 166 -3.48 13.09 19.24
N ILE A 167 -2.93 12.00 19.79
CA ILE A 167 -3.45 11.37 21.00
C ILE A 167 -3.28 12.29 22.21
N ALA A 168 -2.12 12.95 22.33
CA ALA A 168 -1.87 13.90 23.41
C ALA A 168 -2.86 15.08 23.37
N ASP A 169 -3.11 15.66 22.20
CA ASP A 169 -4.04 16.76 22.01
C ASP A 169 -5.48 16.34 22.26
N LEU A 170 -5.90 15.20 21.73
CA LEU A 170 -7.23 14.65 21.96
C LEU A 170 -7.50 14.47 23.45
N TYR A 171 -6.58 13.82 24.15
CA TYR A 171 -6.77 13.53 25.57
C TYR A 171 -6.77 14.81 26.40
N TYR A 172 -5.94 15.80 26.04
CA TYR A 172 -6.03 17.15 26.63
C TYR A 172 -7.42 17.77 26.44
N GLN A 173 -8.02 17.68 25.25
CA GLN A 173 -9.38 18.18 25.02
C GLN A 173 -10.42 17.46 25.88
N ARG A 174 -10.28 16.14 26.09
CA ARG A 174 -11.16 15.38 26.99
C ARG A 174 -11.02 15.85 28.44
N LEU A 175 -9.81 16.11 28.93
CA LEU A 175 -9.58 16.67 30.26
C LEU A 175 -10.26 18.04 30.43
N VAL A 176 -10.14 18.91 29.43
CA VAL A 176 -10.81 20.22 29.42
C VAL A 176 -12.33 20.05 29.48
N ALA A 177 -12.90 19.17 28.65
CA ALA A 177 -14.33 18.90 28.61
C ALA A 177 -14.86 18.28 29.92
N ALA A 178 -14.05 17.47 30.60
CA ALA A 178 -14.38 16.91 31.92
C ALA A 178 -14.26 17.92 33.07
N GLY A 179 -13.77 19.14 32.81
CA GLY A 179 -13.62 20.18 33.82
C GLY A 179 -12.40 19.99 34.72
N ALA A 180 -11.32 19.40 34.20
CA ALA A 180 -10.08 19.23 34.94
C ALA A 180 -9.53 20.59 35.45
N PRO A 181 -8.99 20.67 36.68
CA PRO A 181 -8.40 21.90 37.21
C PRO A 181 -7.23 22.41 36.35
N GLN A 182 -7.02 23.73 36.29
CA GLN A 182 -5.94 24.33 35.49
C GLN A 182 -4.54 23.78 35.86
N ILE A 183 -4.28 23.53 37.14
CA ILE A 183 -3.01 22.94 37.59
C ILE A 183 -2.76 21.54 36.99
N VAL A 184 -3.82 20.78 36.75
CA VAL A 184 -3.75 19.45 36.10
C VAL A 184 -3.50 19.59 34.60
N LEU A 185 -4.18 20.55 33.96
CA LEU A 185 -4.01 20.84 32.52
C LEU A 185 -2.59 21.38 32.21
N ASP A 186 -2.05 22.23 33.07
CA ASP A 186 -0.69 22.77 32.93
C ASP A 186 0.36 21.68 33.16
N ALA A 187 0.15 20.81 34.15
CA ALA A 187 1.01 19.67 34.42
C ALA A 187 1.03 18.67 33.25
N TYR A 188 -0.13 18.38 32.65
CA TYR A 188 -0.24 17.52 31.48
C TYR A 188 0.59 18.06 30.31
N LYS A 189 0.43 19.35 29.98
CA LYS A 189 1.17 20.00 28.88
C LYS A 189 2.68 20.04 29.09
N ALA A 190 3.13 20.00 30.34
CA ALA A 190 4.56 20.01 30.69
C ALA A 190 5.14 18.60 30.89
N SER A 191 4.34 17.55 30.68
CA SER A 191 4.75 16.14 30.77
C SER A 191 5.35 15.63 29.46
N ASN A 192 5.86 14.39 29.45
CA ASN A 192 6.50 13.77 28.29
C ASN A 192 5.45 13.23 27.30
N THR A 193 4.77 14.13 26.60
CA THR A 193 3.76 13.78 25.58
C THR A 193 4.34 13.14 24.31
N HIS A 194 5.64 12.86 24.28
CA HIS A 194 6.39 12.30 23.15
C HIS A 194 7.32 11.16 23.59
N GLY A 195 7.69 10.28 22.67
CA GLY A 195 8.57 9.14 22.88
C GLY A 195 7.95 7.97 23.66
N TRP A 196 6.61 7.92 23.73
CA TRP A 196 5.87 6.86 24.41
C TRP A 196 5.24 5.86 23.43
N PHE A 197 5.07 6.24 22.16
CA PHE A 197 4.51 5.38 21.13
C PHE A 197 5.60 4.58 20.42
N ALA A 198 6.75 5.19 20.18
CA ALA A 198 7.92 4.56 19.56
C ALA A 198 9.14 4.68 20.46
N ASN A 199 9.99 3.65 20.45
CA ASN A 199 11.22 3.64 21.27
C ASN A 199 12.32 4.59 20.77
N GLN A 200 12.21 5.06 19.53
CA GLN A 200 13.08 6.06 18.92
C GLN A 200 12.32 6.78 17.80
N GLU A 201 12.73 8.03 17.53
CA GLU A 201 12.16 8.86 16.48
C GLU A 201 12.67 8.41 15.11
N ALA A 202 11.77 8.35 14.13
CA ALA A 202 12.12 8.08 12.74
C ALA A 202 12.79 9.30 12.10
N THR A 203 13.70 9.06 11.16
CA THR A 203 14.34 10.11 10.35
C THR A 203 13.66 10.24 8.99
N GLU A 204 13.98 11.30 8.25
CA GLU A 204 13.50 11.45 6.86
C GLU A 204 13.94 10.28 5.97
N GLU A 205 15.11 9.67 6.24
CA GLU A 205 15.63 8.51 5.49
C GLU A 205 14.82 7.22 5.73
N ASP A 206 14.02 7.17 6.80
CA ASP A 206 13.17 6.02 7.12
C ASP A 206 11.77 6.10 6.47
N ALA A 207 11.43 7.22 5.83
CA ALA A 207 10.14 7.33 5.15
C ALA A 207 10.05 6.29 4.01
N LEU A 208 8.88 5.68 3.81
CA LEU A 208 8.63 4.84 2.64
C LEU A 208 8.68 5.70 1.38
N ALA A 209 9.44 5.25 0.38
CA ALA A 209 9.72 6.00 -0.84
C ALA A 209 9.39 5.24 -2.13
N LYS A 210 9.56 3.92 -2.12
CA LYS A 210 9.31 3.09 -3.31
C LYS A 210 8.70 1.75 -2.95
N MET A 211 7.96 1.24 -3.92
CA MET A 211 7.46 -0.13 -3.99
C MET A 211 8.15 -0.80 -5.18
N GLN A 212 8.82 -1.91 -4.94
CA GLN A 212 9.40 -2.76 -5.98
C GLN A 212 8.50 -3.98 -6.14
N ILE A 213 8.24 -4.37 -7.37
CA ILE A 213 7.32 -5.44 -7.73
C ILE A 213 8.07 -6.40 -8.64
N GLU A 214 8.07 -7.68 -8.32
CA GLU A 214 8.50 -8.73 -9.23
C GLU A 214 7.26 -9.47 -9.72
N ALA A 215 7.02 -9.43 -11.03
CA ALA A 215 5.84 -9.96 -11.67
C ALA A 215 6.20 -11.16 -12.57
N GLU A 216 5.90 -12.38 -12.12
CA GLU A 216 5.99 -13.58 -12.96
C GLU A 216 4.74 -13.74 -13.85
N MET A 217 4.91 -13.48 -15.15
CA MET A 217 3.87 -13.62 -16.15
C MET A 217 3.62 -15.09 -16.46
N THR A 218 2.34 -15.46 -16.55
CA THR A 218 1.92 -16.80 -16.96
C THR A 218 0.77 -16.75 -17.98
N GLY A 219 0.47 -17.87 -18.65
CA GLY A 219 -0.57 -17.97 -19.68
C GLY A 219 0.01 -18.01 -21.10
N SER A 220 -0.50 -17.14 -21.99
CA SER A 220 0.03 -17.00 -23.35
C SER A 220 1.35 -16.22 -23.40
N ILE A 221 1.63 -15.43 -22.37
CA ILE A 221 2.88 -14.73 -22.13
C ILE A 221 3.53 -15.35 -20.90
N THR A 222 4.81 -15.69 -20.98
CA THR A 222 5.57 -16.23 -19.85
C THR A 222 6.87 -15.48 -19.67
N GLY A 223 7.27 -15.17 -18.44
CA GLY A 223 8.52 -14.46 -18.16
C GLY A 223 8.44 -13.67 -16.88
N THR A 224 9.43 -12.83 -16.63
CA THR A 224 9.49 -12.01 -15.41
C THR A 224 9.70 -10.56 -15.80
N VAL A 225 8.92 -9.68 -15.16
CA VAL A 225 9.08 -8.23 -15.23
C VAL A 225 9.34 -7.70 -13.84
N HIS A 226 10.33 -6.82 -13.72
CA HIS A 226 10.64 -6.08 -12.51
C HIS A 226 10.07 -4.68 -12.67
N GLU A 227 9.16 -4.30 -11.79
CA GLU A 227 8.49 -3.00 -11.82
C GLU A 227 8.88 -2.20 -10.57
N GLU A 228 9.01 -0.90 -10.71
CA GLU A 228 9.17 0.03 -9.60
C GLU A 228 8.08 1.10 -9.64
N ARG A 229 7.65 1.54 -8.46
CA ARG A 229 6.66 2.59 -8.30
C ARG A 229 7.05 3.48 -7.13
N ASP A 230 7.04 4.79 -7.34
CA ASP A 230 7.18 5.73 -6.23
C ASP A 230 5.99 5.55 -5.28
N PHE A 231 6.27 5.50 -3.98
CA PHE A 231 5.28 5.21 -2.96
C PHE A 231 5.59 5.97 -1.68
N SER A 232 4.62 6.65 -1.10
CA SER A 232 4.79 7.25 0.22
C SER A 232 3.50 7.24 1.04
N ILE A 233 3.66 7.23 2.36
CA ILE A 233 2.56 7.45 3.31
C ILE A 233 2.96 8.66 4.15
N PRO A 234 2.41 9.85 3.88
CA PRO A 234 2.94 11.12 4.40
C PRO A 234 2.60 11.38 5.89
N GLY A 235 2.14 10.38 6.63
CA GLY A 235 1.81 10.47 8.05
C GLY A 235 0.66 9.55 8.45
N ALA A 236 0.39 9.48 9.75
CA ALA A 236 -0.66 8.65 10.31
C ALA A 236 -2.05 9.08 9.77
N GLY A 237 -2.86 8.12 9.36
CA GLY A 237 -4.20 8.38 8.83
C GLY A 237 -4.22 9.10 7.48
N LYS A 238 -3.06 9.30 6.82
CA LYS A 238 -3.00 9.92 5.48
C LYS A 238 -3.16 8.87 4.39
N THR A 239 -3.74 9.31 3.28
CA THR A 239 -3.85 8.50 2.07
C THR A 239 -2.46 8.22 1.51
N PRO A 240 -2.12 6.95 1.21
CA PRO A 240 -0.91 6.63 0.48
C PRO A 240 -0.87 7.33 -0.88
N ILE A 241 0.30 7.80 -1.27
CA ILE A 241 0.55 8.45 -2.55
C ILE A 241 1.33 7.47 -3.40
N TYR A 242 0.80 7.21 -4.59
CA TYR A 242 1.44 6.38 -5.58
C TYR A 242 1.84 7.22 -6.78
N GLY A 243 3.10 7.11 -7.18
CA GLY A 243 3.58 7.72 -8.40
C GLY A 243 3.35 6.85 -9.64
N PRO A 244 3.93 7.27 -10.78
CA PRO A 244 4.05 6.45 -11.96
C PRO A 244 4.77 5.13 -11.65
N GLN A 245 4.44 4.11 -12.42
CA GLN A 245 5.08 2.81 -12.36
C GLN A 245 5.87 2.58 -13.63
N THR A 246 7.13 2.19 -13.47
CA THR A 246 7.99 1.79 -14.57
C THR A 246 8.41 0.35 -14.38
N GLY A 247 8.84 -0.33 -15.44
CA GLY A 247 9.35 -1.68 -15.28
C GLY A 247 10.05 -2.18 -16.52
N ASP A 248 10.89 -3.19 -16.33
CA ASP A 248 11.63 -3.85 -17.39
C ASP A 248 11.67 -5.36 -17.19
N GLY A 249 11.80 -6.11 -18.28
CA GLY A 249 11.87 -7.56 -18.19
C GLY A 249 11.95 -8.26 -19.53
N ILE A 250 11.91 -9.59 -19.47
CA ILE A 250 11.87 -10.44 -20.67
C ILE A 250 10.66 -11.33 -20.58
N VAL A 251 9.86 -11.34 -21.64
CA VAL A 251 8.71 -12.21 -21.79
C VAL A 251 8.74 -12.96 -23.10
N THR A 252 8.33 -14.21 -23.07
CA THR A 252 8.11 -15.07 -24.22
C THR A 252 6.62 -15.09 -24.52
N TRP A 253 6.26 -14.82 -25.77
CA TRP A 253 4.89 -14.98 -26.26
C TRP A 253 4.82 -16.06 -27.33
N ASN A 254 3.91 -17.02 -27.18
CA ASN A 254 3.61 -17.99 -28.22
C ASN A 254 2.67 -17.38 -29.28
N ILE A 255 3.22 -17.11 -30.46
CA ILE A 255 2.47 -16.57 -31.59
C ILE A 255 2.01 -17.73 -32.49
N PRO A 256 0.68 -17.87 -32.77
CA PRO A 256 0.18 -18.86 -33.71
C PRO A 256 0.89 -18.81 -35.06
N ASP A 257 1.21 -19.98 -35.62
CA ASP A 257 1.90 -20.17 -36.91
C ASP A 257 3.36 -19.66 -36.98
N VAL A 258 3.85 -19.01 -35.92
CA VAL A 258 5.20 -18.44 -35.82
C VAL A 258 6.05 -19.19 -34.79
N GLY A 259 5.48 -19.49 -33.63
CA GLY A 259 6.19 -20.09 -32.49
C GLY A 259 6.44 -19.09 -31.36
N ASP A 260 7.33 -19.48 -30.45
CA ASP A 260 7.71 -18.66 -29.30
C ASP A 260 8.63 -17.51 -29.74
N VAL A 261 8.31 -16.30 -29.30
CA VAL A 261 9.10 -15.10 -29.57
C VAL A 261 9.37 -14.40 -28.25
N ASP A 262 10.64 -14.12 -28.00
CA ASP A 262 11.08 -13.37 -26.82
C ASP A 262 11.06 -11.86 -27.10
N PHE A 263 10.56 -11.12 -26.12
CA PHE A 263 10.44 -9.68 -26.12
C PHE A 263 11.13 -9.10 -24.90
N ASP A 264 11.95 -8.08 -25.12
CA ASP A 264 12.40 -7.16 -24.09
C ASP A 264 11.26 -6.16 -23.84
N VAL A 265 10.80 -6.08 -22.60
CA VAL A 265 9.62 -5.31 -22.22
C VAL A 265 10.03 -4.08 -21.44
N ASP A 266 9.45 -2.93 -21.80
CA ASP A 266 9.56 -1.66 -21.08
C ASP A 266 8.13 -1.18 -20.74
N ILE A 267 7.88 -0.92 -19.45
CA ILE A 267 6.58 -0.52 -18.90
C ILE A 267 6.66 0.92 -18.41
N ASN A 268 5.64 1.71 -18.75
CA ASN A 268 5.43 3.05 -18.21
C ASN A 268 3.94 3.33 -18.02
N LEU A 269 3.49 3.37 -16.76
CA LEU A 269 2.10 3.53 -16.37
C LEU A 269 1.97 4.77 -15.50
N ASP A 270 1.14 5.71 -15.94
CA ASP A 270 1.05 7.06 -15.37
C ASP A 270 -0.34 7.39 -14.78
N GLU A 271 -1.36 6.59 -15.08
CA GLU A 271 -2.70 6.73 -14.51
C GLU A 271 -3.22 5.43 -13.91
N PHE A 272 -3.81 5.54 -12.72
CA PHE A 272 -4.35 4.43 -11.97
C PHE A 272 -5.74 4.77 -11.44
N ASP A 273 -6.64 3.79 -11.42
CA ASP A 273 -7.95 3.96 -10.82
C ASP A 273 -7.89 3.87 -9.29
N GLU A 274 -9.05 4.04 -8.65
CA GLU A 274 -9.18 3.96 -7.18
C GLU A 274 -8.82 2.58 -6.60
N GLN A 275 -8.71 1.55 -7.46
CA GLN A 275 -8.31 0.19 -7.09
C GLN A 275 -6.81 -0.06 -7.34
N GLY A 276 -6.06 0.97 -7.76
CA GLY A 276 -4.65 0.86 -8.08
C GLY A 276 -4.36 0.16 -9.41
N ARG A 277 -5.39 -0.13 -10.23
CA ARG A 277 -5.22 -0.74 -11.56
C ARG A 277 -4.77 0.31 -12.55
N ALA A 278 -3.83 -0.05 -13.41
CA ALA A 278 -3.39 0.84 -14.48
C ALA A 278 -4.52 1.10 -15.49
N ILE A 279 -4.85 2.37 -15.67
CA ILE A 279 -5.87 2.87 -16.60
C ILE A 279 -5.30 3.91 -17.58
N GLY A 280 -3.98 4.06 -17.59
CA GLY A 280 -3.22 4.88 -18.53
C GLY A 280 -1.78 4.40 -18.62
N GLY A 281 -1.10 4.86 -19.66
CA GLY A 281 0.28 4.47 -19.99
C GLY A 281 0.38 3.33 -21.00
N THR A 282 1.58 2.80 -21.12
CA THR A 282 1.96 1.83 -22.16
C THR A 282 2.91 0.76 -21.65
N ALA A 283 2.84 -0.42 -22.27
CA ALA A 283 3.91 -1.43 -22.23
C ALA A 283 4.39 -1.70 -23.65
N VAL A 284 5.70 -1.71 -23.86
CA VAL A 284 6.33 -1.92 -25.16
C VAL A 284 7.19 -3.17 -25.09
N GLY A 285 6.86 -4.17 -25.92
CA GLY A 285 7.69 -5.35 -26.13
C GLY A 285 8.48 -5.22 -27.43
N THR A 286 9.81 -5.23 -27.37
CA THR A 286 10.71 -5.24 -28.52
C THR A 286 11.21 -6.66 -28.77
N ALA A 287 10.96 -7.21 -29.96
CA ALA A 287 11.38 -8.59 -30.25
C ALA A 287 12.91 -8.70 -30.28
N ILE A 288 13.46 -9.66 -29.53
CA ILE A 288 14.91 -9.79 -29.33
C ILE A 288 15.62 -10.27 -30.62
N ASP A 289 15.05 -11.28 -31.28
CA ASP A 289 15.67 -11.92 -32.47
C ASP A 289 15.06 -11.47 -33.81
N TYR A 290 14.07 -10.56 -33.77
CA TYR A 290 13.34 -10.10 -34.95
C TYR A 290 13.41 -8.59 -35.05
N GLU A 291 14.48 -8.10 -35.67
CA GLU A 291 14.79 -6.67 -35.77
C GLU A 291 13.58 -5.87 -36.27
N GLY A 292 13.27 -4.77 -35.57
CA GLY A 292 12.21 -3.82 -35.93
C GLY A 292 10.78 -4.27 -35.65
N TYR A 293 10.56 -5.43 -35.00
CA TYR A 293 9.24 -5.80 -34.49
C TYR A 293 9.05 -5.27 -33.08
N GLU A 294 7.94 -4.56 -32.88
CA GLU A 294 7.51 -4.06 -31.58
C GLU A 294 6.03 -4.37 -31.36
N ILE A 295 5.66 -4.58 -30.10
CA ILE A 295 4.27 -4.66 -29.65
C ILE A 295 4.07 -3.54 -28.65
N VAL A 296 3.07 -2.69 -28.90
CA VAL A 296 2.73 -1.59 -27.99
C VAL A 296 1.34 -1.83 -27.43
N PHE A 297 1.25 -2.13 -26.14
CA PHE A 297 -0.01 -2.15 -25.40
C PHE A 297 -0.29 -0.79 -24.79
N THR A 298 -1.49 -0.26 -25.02
CA THR A 298 -2.00 0.96 -24.39
C THR A 298 -3.06 0.61 -23.37
N PHE A 299 -2.88 1.10 -22.14
CA PHE A 299 -3.83 0.94 -21.05
C PHE A 299 -4.87 2.05 -21.12
N LYS A 300 -6.14 1.68 -21.02
CA LYS A 300 -7.25 2.60 -21.24
C LYS A 300 -7.99 2.95 -19.95
N PRO A 301 -8.68 4.11 -19.92
CA PRO A 301 -9.47 4.55 -18.77
C PRO A 301 -10.56 3.56 -18.31
N ASP A 302 -11.01 2.68 -19.20
CA ASP A 302 -12.02 1.65 -18.90
C ASP A 302 -11.41 0.32 -18.40
N GLY A 303 -10.09 0.28 -18.18
CA GLY A 303 -9.33 -0.90 -17.76
C GLY A 303 -9.00 -1.88 -18.90
N SER A 304 -9.45 -1.61 -20.12
CA SER A 304 -9.10 -2.42 -21.30
C SER A 304 -7.68 -2.13 -21.78
N LYS A 305 -7.11 -3.08 -22.53
CA LYS A 305 -5.74 -3.01 -23.04
C LYS A 305 -5.74 -3.38 -24.52
N ASP A 306 -5.45 -2.39 -25.36
CA ASP A 306 -5.33 -2.58 -26.79
C ASP A 306 -3.86 -2.64 -27.17
N GLY A 307 -3.51 -3.62 -28.01
CA GLY A 307 -2.16 -3.77 -28.54
C GLY A 307 -2.09 -3.46 -30.02
N VAL A 308 -0.96 -2.93 -30.45
CA VAL A 308 -0.62 -2.73 -31.87
C VAL A 308 0.71 -3.43 -32.14
N ILE A 309 0.78 -4.19 -33.23
CA ILE A 309 2.04 -4.74 -33.74
C ILE A 309 2.62 -3.75 -34.73
N LEU A 310 3.87 -3.37 -34.53
CA LEU A 310 4.63 -2.51 -35.41
C LEU A 310 5.77 -3.29 -36.06
N LYS A 311 6.03 -2.99 -37.33
CA LYS A 311 7.25 -3.38 -38.04
C LYS A 311 7.92 -2.14 -38.61
N ASP A 312 9.10 -1.81 -38.11
CA ASP A 312 9.87 -0.63 -38.49
C ASP A 312 9.03 0.66 -38.36
N GLY A 313 8.19 0.72 -37.31
CA GLY A 313 7.25 1.82 -37.04
C GLY A 313 5.95 1.82 -37.87
N VAL A 314 5.71 0.79 -38.69
CA VAL A 314 4.48 0.64 -39.50
C VAL A 314 3.52 -0.34 -38.82
N GLU A 315 2.25 0.05 -38.64
CA GLU A 315 1.22 -0.83 -38.08
C GLU A 315 0.95 -2.05 -38.98
N MET A 316 1.09 -3.24 -38.39
CA MET A 316 0.89 -4.54 -39.05
C MET A 316 -0.35 -5.27 -38.57
N GLY A 317 -0.88 -4.88 -37.40
CA GLY A 317 -2.14 -5.40 -36.89
C GLY A 317 -2.41 -5.02 -35.45
N TYR A 318 -3.53 -5.54 -34.95
CA TYR A 318 -4.10 -5.19 -33.67
C TYR A 318 -4.21 -6.43 -32.77
N LEU A 319 -4.02 -6.22 -31.49
CA LEU A 319 -4.09 -7.18 -30.42
C LEU A 319 -5.04 -6.68 -29.33
N THR A 320 -5.56 -7.60 -28.53
CA THR A 320 -6.20 -7.26 -27.27
C THR A 320 -5.57 -8.12 -26.19
N MET A 321 -5.19 -7.50 -25.07
CA MET A 321 -4.71 -8.23 -23.90
C MET A 321 -5.84 -8.33 -22.88
N THR A 322 -6.14 -9.55 -22.47
CA THR A 322 -7.09 -9.85 -21.41
C THR A 322 -6.40 -10.60 -20.29
N VAL A 323 -7.00 -10.54 -19.11
CA VAL A 323 -6.47 -11.13 -17.88
C VAL A 323 -7.51 -12.10 -17.34
N ASP A 324 -7.10 -13.34 -17.08
CA ASP A 324 -7.86 -14.23 -16.20
C ASP A 324 -7.49 -13.88 -14.75
N HIS A 325 -8.35 -13.11 -14.10
CA HIS A 325 -8.13 -12.66 -12.73
C HIS A 325 -8.20 -13.79 -11.69
N GLU A 326 -8.80 -14.94 -12.01
CA GLU A 326 -8.85 -16.07 -11.07
C GLU A 326 -7.55 -16.89 -11.10
N LYS A 327 -6.85 -16.89 -12.24
CA LYS A 327 -5.61 -17.64 -12.44
C LYS A 327 -4.35 -16.80 -12.50
N PHE A 328 -4.48 -15.47 -12.55
CA PHE A 328 -3.37 -14.55 -12.80
C PHE A 328 -2.59 -14.95 -14.07
N GLU A 329 -3.34 -15.06 -15.18
CA GLU A 329 -2.81 -15.43 -16.49
C GLU A 329 -3.15 -14.36 -17.53
N ASN A 330 -2.17 -14.01 -18.38
CA ASN A 330 -2.36 -13.10 -19.51
C ASN A 330 -2.68 -13.84 -20.80
N TYR A 331 -3.69 -13.31 -21.50
CA TYR A 331 -4.15 -13.83 -22.78
C TYR A 331 -4.12 -12.72 -23.83
N ILE A 332 -3.24 -12.86 -24.81
CA ILE A 332 -3.22 -12.00 -25.99
C ILE A 332 -4.07 -12.63 -27.09
N ASP A 333 -5.11 -11.91 -27.51
CA ASP A 333 -5.92 -12.24 -28.67
C ASP A 333 -5.46 -11.43 -29.88
N ILE A 334 -5.16 -12.14 -30.98
CA ILE A 334 -4.86 -11.52 -32.27
C ILE A 334 -6.18 -11.16 -32.97
N GLN A 335 -6.38 -9.88 -33.27
CA GLN A 335 -7.61 -9.45 -33.95
C GLN A 335 -7.65 -9.90 -35.42
N SER A 336 -8.87 -10.10 -35.93
CA SER A 336 -9.09 -10.51 -37.33
C SER A 336 -8.51 -9.49 -38.31
N GLY A 337 -7.66 -9.94 -39.24
CA GLY A 337 -7.01 -9.09 -40.24
C GLY A 337 -5.59 -8.66 -39.88
N THR A 338 -5.09 -9.04 -38.70
CA THR A 338 -3.68 -8.89 -38.31
C THR A 338 -2.80 -9.87 -39.11
N GLU A 339 -1.76 -9.35 -39.77
CA GLU A 339 -0.76 -10.19 -40.45
C GLU A 339 0.55 -10.14 -39.66
N ILE A 340 0.85 -11.22 -38.93
CA ILE A 340 2.17 -11.44 -38.34
C ILE A 340 2.97 -12.28 -39.32
N LYS A 341 3.90 -11.66 -40.03
CA LYS A 341 4.86 -12.35 -40.90
C LYS A 341 6.23 -12.00 -40.38
N LEU A 342 6.93 -12.93 -39.74
CA LEU A 342 8.34 -12.75 -39.42
C LEU A 342 9.17 -12.87 -40.72
N PRO A 343 10.38 -12.29 -40.77
CA PRO A 343 11.24 -12.37 -41.95
C PRO A 343 11.49 -13.85 -42.33
N GLU A 344 11.25 -14.20 -43.59
CA GLU A 344 11.63 -15.49 -44.16
C GLU A 344 13.17 -15.61 -44.07
N ASP A 345 13.68 -16.29 -43.02
CA ASP A 345 15.05 -16.80 -42.80
C ASP A 345 15.46 -16.84 -41.30
N THR A 346 14.57 -16.52 -40.36
CA THR A 346 14.88 -16.46 -38.90
C THR A 346 14.37 -17.66 -38.07
N TYR A 347 14.21 -18.83 -38.69
CA TYR A 347 14.03 -20.05 -37.90
C TYR A 347 15.41 -20.51 -37.42
N PRO A 348 15.69 -20.61 -36.11
CA PRO A 348 16.86 -21.36 -35.66
C PRO A 348 16.67 -22.80 -36.14
N GLU A 349 17.63 -23.32 -36.91
CA GLU A 349 17.67 -24.74 -37.24
C GLU A 349 17.68 -25.54 -35.93
N THR A 350 16.60 -26.29 -35.68
CA THR A 350 16.41 -27.20 -34.53
C THR A 350 17.50 -28.26 -34.43
#